data_AF-A0A7K8MKV9-F1
#
_entry.id   AF-A0A7K8MKV9-F1
#
_cell.length_a   1.000
_cell.length_b   1.000
_cell.length_c   1.000
_cell.angle_alpha   90.00
_cell.angle_beta   90.00
_cell.angle_gamma   90.00
#
_symmetry.space_group_name_H-M   'P 1'
#
loop_
_entity.id
_entity.type
_entity.pdbx_description
1 polymer ?
#
loop_
_entity_poly.entity_id
_entity_poly.type
_entity_poly.pdbx_seq_one_letter_code
_entity_poly.pdbx_strand_id
1 'polypeptide(L)'
;LILIGGFVQLLAGFLAFRKYDHLGGAAFLTFSALWSSYGATRVLRAAPVSGHLLDIGAGNAEGFTAGSVAFLVLNAFLIVLASSFNVVLLCLTLAMELLTVCFLLFTLENLPWPFEIVVLSILSVICFYGATASLTNCTFGKDLLVMGPPLLTLQSSKKDREDPLPCVCPKSHLTSGLRTIAELLNTGAVCGVPTDTVYALAASCKHPQAIEKVYRIKDRPQEKPICIFISNLEQLRAAAPPISPLLWEFMENVYPGGIGCIIQKGEWLKKLGVGAGYSRVGTQDSIMIRVPDLTVLVHLIDMTGPLAVTSANPSGEVDSTHHDMVISRLGHKLEVASLVRDVPLGMVLTCSFSLWAGGITIVREGCIPAGKVMQIFERVKNR
;
A
#
# COMPACT_ATOMS: atom_id res chain seq x y z
N LEU A 1 16.89 -8.82 33.88
CA LEU A 1 16.91 -9.21 32.44
C LEU A 1 15.52 -9.51 31.88
N ILE A 2 14.67 -10.26 32.57
CA ILE A 2 13.34 -10.65 32.07
C ILE A 2 12.48 -9.42 31.73
N LEU A 3 12.22 -8.49 32.65
CA LEU A 3 11.41 -7.30 32.35
C LEU A 3 11.97 -6.42 31.20
N ILE A 4 13.30 -6.37 31.03
CA ILE A 4 13.96 -5.60 29.95
C ILE A 4 13.69 -6.25 28.58
N GLY A 5 13.75 -7.57 28.48
CA GLY A 5 13.43 -8.30 27.24
C GLY A 5 11.98 -8.13 26.79
N GLY A 6 11.03 -8.13 27.75
CA GLY A 6 9.61 -7.93 27.47
C GLY A 6 9.32 -6.52 26.93
N PHE A 7 9.99 -5.51 27.48
CA PHE A 7 9.90 -4.12 27.00
C PHE A 7 10.46 -3.95 25.58
N VAL A 8 11.58 -4.60 25.26
CA VAL A 8 12.18 -4.58 23.91
C VAL A 8 11.26 -5.25 22.89
N GLN A 9 10.64 -6.39 23.24
CA GLN A 9 9.66 -7.05 22.37
C GLN A 9 8.40 -6.21 22.15
N LEU A 10 7.93 -5.50 23.19
CA LEU A 10 6.81 -4.56 23.08
C LEU A 10 7.11 -3.45 22.07
N LEU A 11 8.29 -2.83 22.19
CA LEU A 11 8.75 -1.77 21.29
C LEU A 11 8.85 -2.27 19.84
N ALA A 12 9.41 -3.48 19.64
CA ALA A 12 9.51 -4.11 18.33
C ALA A 12 8.12 -4.39 17.71
N GLY A 13 7.15 -4.83 18.51
CA GLY A 13 5.76 -5.04 18.06
C GLY A 13 5.10 -3.77 17.54
N PHE A 14 5.23 -2.65 18.27
CA PHE A 14 4.69 -1.36 17.82
C PHE A 14 5.34 -0.84 16.53
N LEU A 15 6.64 -1.09 16.34
CA LEU A 15 7.34 -0.72 15.10
C LEU A 15 6.90 -1.59 13.92
N ALA A 16 6.66 -2.89 14.13
CA ALA A 16 6.18 -3.80 13.09
C ALA A 16 4.78 -3.43 12.58
N PHE A 17 3.86 -3.01 13.46
CA PHE A 17 2.52 -2.54 13.05
C PHE A 17 2.55 -1.33 12.11
N ARG A 18 3.58 -0.47 12.17
CA ARG A 18 3.71 0.68 11.25
C ARG A 18 4.04 0.28 9.82
N LYS A 19 4.53 -0.95 9.59
CA LYS A 19 4.97 -1.42 8.27
C LYS A 19 3.96 -2.34 7.56
N TYR A 20 2.71 -2.37 8.01
CA TYR A 20 1.63 -3.24 7.52
C TYR A 20 1.85 -4.75 7.76
N ASP A 21 2.84 -5.15 8.56
CA ASP A 21 3.01 -6.53 9.01
C ASP A 21 2.21 -6.78 10.30
N HIS A 22 0.90 -6.96 10.12
CA HIS A 22 -0.05 -7.14 11.22
C HIS A 22 0.20 -8.43 12.02
N LEU A 23 0.75 -9.46 11.38
CA LEU A 23 1.00 -10.75 12.03
C LEU A 23 2.28 -10.70 12.87
N GLY A 24 3.37 -10.16 12.33
CA GLY A 24 4.60 -9.95 13.07
C GLY A 24 4.37 -9.09 14.32
N GLY A 25 3.64 -7.97 14.16
CA GLY A 25 3.28 -7.10 15.28
C GLY A 25 2.48 -7.80 16.38
N ALA A 26 1.47 -8.61 16.02
CA ALA A 26 0.65 -9.34 16.98
C ALA A 26 1.44 -10.42 17.74
N ALA A 27 2.36 -11.12 17.07
CA ALA A 27 3.23 -12.11 17.70
C ALA A 27 4.14 -11.48 18.77
N PHE A 28 4.77 -10.33 18.47
CA PHE A 28 5.62 -9.64 19.44
C PHE A 28 4.88 -9.14 20.69
N LEU A 29 3.64 -8.66 20.53
CA LEU A 29 2.82 -8.23 21.67
C LEU A 29 2.41 -9.40 22.56
N THR A 30 1.99 -10.51 21.97
CA THR A 30 1.61 -11.72 22.72
C THR A 30 2.81 -12.31 23.47
N PHE A 31 3.99 -12.32 22.85
CA PHE A 31 5.23 -12.74 23.52
C PHE A 31 5.66 -11.79 24.65
N SER A 32 5.52 -10.48 24.47
CA SER A 32 5.80 -9.49 25.51
C SER A 32 4.90 -9.66 26.74
N ALA A 33 3.61 -9.95 26.53
CA ALA A 33 2.65 -10.19 27.61
C ALA A 33 3.01 -11.47 28.40
N LEU A 34 3.34 -12.56 27.71
CA LEU A 34 3.80 -13.80 28.33
C LEU A 34 5.07 -13.57 29.14
N TRP A 35 6.04 -12.86 28.57
CA TRP A 35 7.33 -12.57 29.18
C TRP A 35 7.21 -11.72 30.45
N SER A 36 6.29 -10.75 30.44
CA SER A 36 5.97 -9.92 31.60
C SER A 36 5.28 -10.73 32.70
N SER A 37 4.39 -11.65 32.32
CA SER A 37 3.73 -12.58 33.25
C SER A 37 4.73 -13.56 33.89
N TYR A 38 5.61 -14.19 33.11
CA TYR A 38 6.66 -15.09 33.60
C TYR A 38 7.61 -14.39 34.59
N GLY A 39 8.09 -13.20 34.20
CA GLY A 39 8.97 -12.38 35.04
C GLY A 39 8.31 -11.94 36.35
N ALA A 40 7.05 -11.51 36.29
CA ALA A 40 6.30 -11.12 37.48
C ALA A 40 6.12 -12.31 38.44
N THR A 41 5.73 -13.48 37.95
CA THR A 41 5.53 -14.69 38.76
C THR A 41 6.82 -15.13 39.46
N ARG A 42 7.98 -15.03 38.80
CA ARG A 42 9.29 -15.34 39.41
C ARG A 42 9.68 -14.34 40.49
N VAL A 43 9.50 -13.04 40.24
CA VAL A 43 9.82 -11.99 41.22
C VAL A 43 8.92 -12.10 42.45
N LEU A 44 7.62 -12.33 42.24
CA LEU A 44 6.64 -12.49 43.33
C LEU A 44 6.90 -13.74 44.18
N ARG A 45 7.32 -14.87 43.56
CA ARG A 45 7.62 -16.12 44.28
C ARG A 45 9.01 -16.12 44.93
N ALA A 46 9.94 -15.29 44.47
CA ALA A 46 11.30 -15.18 45.04
C ALA A 46 11.43 -14.08 46.12
N ALA A 47 10.47 -13.17 46.26
CA ALA A 47 10.50 -12.09 47.23
C ALA A 47 9.95 -12.55 48.61
N PRO A 48 10.77 -12.61 49.67
CA PRO A 48 10.37 -13.13 50.98
C PRO A 48 9.28 -12.29 51.69
N VAL A 49 9.03 -11.06 51.23
CA VAL A 49 8.08 -10.10 51.87
C VAL A 49 6.75 -10.00 51.11
N SER A 50 6.66 -10.50 49.88
CA SER A 50 5.46 -10.33 49.02
C SER A 50 4.58 -11.58 48.93
N GLY A 51 5.10 -12.77 49.25
CA GLY A 51 4.36 -14.03 49.20
C GLY A 51 3.22 -14.14 50.22
N HIS A 52 3.19 -13.28 51.24
CA HIS A 52 2.16 -13.29 52.28
C HIS A 52 1.00 -12.30 52.03
N LEU A 53 1.20 -11.32 51.12
CA LEU A 53 0.25 -10.24 50.81
C LEU A 53 -0.61 -10.54 49.57
N LEU A 54 -0.15 -11.47 48.74
CA LEU A 54 -0.91 -12.09 47.66
C LEU A 54 -1.01 -13.57 48.01
N ASP A 55 -2.17 -14.00 48.51
CA ASP A 55 -2.51 -15.38 48.87
C ASP A 55 -2.53 -16.28 47.62
N ILE A 56 -1.37 -16.45 46.97
CA ILE A 56 -1.17 -17.36 45.85
C ILE A 56 -0.90 -18.74 46.46
N GLY A 57 -1.92 -19.28 47.13
CA GLY A 57 -1.94 -20.64 47.63
C GLY A 57 -2.02 -21.67 46.49
N ALA A 58 -1.87 -22.95 46.85
CA ALA A 58 -1.83 -24.10 45.95
C ALA A 58 -2.97 -24.16 44.89
N GLY A 59 -4.12 -23.52 45.15
CA GLY A 59 -5.23 -23.42 44.18
C GLY A 59 -4.95 -22.52 42.96
N ASN A 60 -4.01 -21.57 43.04
CA ASN A 60 -3.63 -20.73 41.89
C ASN A 60 -2.59 -21.40 40.99
N ALA A 61 -1.86 -22.42 41.48
CA ALA A 61 -0.89 -23.17 40.68
C ALA A 61 -1.57 -23.90 39.51
N GLU A 62 -2.80 -24.38 39.70
CA GLU A 62 -3.62 -24.98 38.65
C GLU A 62 -3.97 -23.97 37.54
N GLY A 63 -4.29 -22.72 37.91
CA GLY A 63 -4.57 -21.64 36.95
C GLY A 63 -3.35 -21.26 36.11
N PHE A 64 -2.16 -21.17 36.73
CA PHE A 64 -0.91 -20.92 36.00
C PHE A 64 -0.52 -22.10 35.09
N THR A 65 -0.75 -23.33 35.56
CA THR A 65 -0.50 -24.55 34.78
C THR A 65 -1.43 -24.61 33.57
N ALA A 66 -2.73 -24.39 33.76
CA ALA A 66 -3.72 -24.35 32.68
C ALA A 66 -3.43 -23.23 31.66
N GLY A 67 -3.03 -22.04 32.14
CA GLY A 67 -2.60 -20.94 31.27
C GLY A 67 -1.36 -21.28 30.45
N SER A 68 -0.38 -21.97 31.04
CA SER A 68 0.83 -22.43 30.35
C SER A 68 0.51 -23.44 29.26
N VAL A 69 -0.38 -24.40 29.54
CA VAL A 69 -0.84 -25.40 28.56
C VAL A 69 -1.60 -24.75 27.41
N ALA A 70 -2.50 -23.81 27.69
CA ALA A 70 -3.22 -23.07 26.65
C ALA A 70 -2.25 -22.29 25.74
N PHE A 71 -1.19 -21.71 26.32
CA PHE A 71 -0.19 -20.97 25.57
C PHE A 71 0.69 -21.87 24.70
N LEU A 72 1.04 -23.09 25.15
CA LEU A 72 1.73 -24.09 24.33
C LEU A 72 0.91 -24.41 23.07
N VAL A 73 -0.40 -24.66 23.23
CA VAL A 73 -1.28 -24.96 22.09
C VAL A 73 -1.36 -23.78 21.12
N LEU A 74 -1.51 -22.56 21.63
CA LEU A 74 -1.56 -21.35 20.81
C LEU A 74 -0.23 -21.11 20.08
N ASN A 75 0.90 -21.26 20.77
CA ASN A 75 2.21 -20.99 20.20
C ASN A 75 2.65 -22.09 19.22
N ALA A 76 2.25 -23.35 19.42
CA ALA A 76 2.39 -24.41 18.42
C ALA A 76 1.66 -24.06 17.10
N PHE A 77 0.47 -23.46 17.18
CA PHE A 77 -0.22 -22.94 16.00
C PHE A 77 0.56 -21.78 15.36
N LEU A 78 1.12 -20.87 16.16
CA LEU A 78 1.96 -19.77 15.66
C LEU A 78 3.25 -20.26 15.00
N ILE A 79 3.86 -21.37 15.45
CA ILE A 79 5.01 -22.00 14.80
C ILE A 79 4.66 -22.46 13.39
N VAL A 80 3.51 -23.13 13.23
CA VAL A 80 3.01 -23.57 11.91
C VAL A 80 2.79 -22.36 11.01
N LEU A 81 2.20 -21.29 11.53
CA LEU A 81 1.97 -20.09 10.76
C LEU A 81 3.30 -19.39 10.39
N ALA A 82 4.21 -19.20 11.35
CA ALA A 82 5.51 -18.57 11.20
C ALA A 82 6.41 -19.28 10.19
N SER A 83 6.32 -20.61 10.11
CA SER A 83 7.05 -21.41 9.13
C SER A 83 6.77 -21.02 7.67
N SER A 84 5.61 -20.39 7.42
CA SER A 84 5.16 -19.92 6.11
C SER A 84 5.59 -18.50 5.77
N PHE A 85 6.18 -17.74 6.71
CA PHE A 85 6.56 -16.34 6.51
C PHE A 85 8.07 -16.14 6.39
N ASN A 86 8.82 -16.34 7.48
CA ASN A 86 10.27 -16.16 7.48
C ASN A 86 10.94 -17.02 8.56
N VAL A 87 12.22 -17.32 8.36
CA VAL A 87 13.00 -18.20 9.25
C VAL A 87 13.23 -17.57 10.62
N VAL A 88 13.40 -16.25 10.70
CA VAL A 88 13.64 -15.56 11.98
C VAL A 88 12.43 -15.65 12.92
N LEU A 89 11.22 -15.47 12.40
CA LEU A 89 9.95 -15.60 13.12
C LEU A 89 9.70 -17.07 13.51
N LEU A 90 10.07 -18.02 12.65
CA LEU A 90 10.04 -19.44 13.00
C LEU A 90 11.00 -19.77 14.14
N CYS A 91 12.25 -19.31 14.07
CA CYS A 91 13.22 -19.50 15.15
C CYS A 91 12.76 -18.83 16.45
N LEU A 92 12.17 -17.64 16.38
CA LEU A 92 11.63 -16.93 17.53
C LEU A 92 10.46 -17.70 18.18
N THR A 93 9.49 -18.13 17.38
CA THR A 93 8.31 -18.89 17.87
C THR A 93 8.70 -20.25 18.45
N LEU A 94 9.71 -20.93 17.89
CA LEU A 94 10.29 -22.17 18.44
C LEU A 94 11.01 -21.92 19.78
N ALA A 95 11.77 -20.84 19.91
CA ALA A 95 12.41 -20.49 21.18
C ALA A 95 11.38 -20.11 22.25
N MET A 96 10.28 -19.45 21.86
CA MET A 96 9.16 -19.15 22.76
C MET A 96 8.41 -20.41 23.22
N GLU A 97 8.33 -21.43 22.38
CA GLU A 97 7.74 -22.73 22.76
C GLU A 97 8.56 -23.39 23.86
N LEU A 98 9.88 -23.48 23.66
CA LEU A 98 10.81 -24.03 24.66
C LEU A 98 10.73 -23.27 25.99
N LEU A 99 10.55 -21.95 25.94
CA LEU A 99 10.39 -21.15 27.14
C LEU A 99 9.05 -21.41 27.85
N THR A 100 7.98 -21.62 27.10
CA THR A 100 6.68 -21.97 27.67
C THR A 100 6.74 -23.36 28.33
N VAL A 101 7.51 -24.30 27.77
CA VAL A 101 7.84 -25.58 28.40
C VAL A 101 8.62 -25.37 29.71
N CYS A 102 9.61 -24.48 29.74
CA CYS A 102 10.31 -24.12 30.98
C CYS A 102 9.33 -23.56 32.03
N PHE A 103 8.38 -22.72 31.63
CA PHE A 103 7.38 -22.17 32.56
C PHE A 103 6.45 -23.25 33.10
N LEU A 104 6.00 -24.17 32.25
CA LEU A 104 5.19 -25.31 32.67
C LEU A 104 5.96 -26.19 33.67
N LEU A 105 7.22 -26.53 33.38
CA LEU A 105 8.06 -27.29 34.30
C LEU A 105 8.33 -26.55 35.62
N PHE A 106 8.40 -25.22 35.59
CA PHE A 106 8.48 -24.38 36.78
C PHE A 106 7.19 -24.45 37.62
N THR A 107 6.02 -24.42 36.99
CA THR A 107 4.73 -24.57 37.70
C THR A 107 4.58 -25.96 38.33
N LEU A 108 5.19 -26.98 37.72
CA LEU A 108 5.22 -28.37 38.21
C LEU A 108 6.39 -28.67 39.16
N GLU A 109 7.17 -27.64 39.55
CA GLU A 109 8.34 -27.75 40.44
C GLU A 109 9.44 -28.73 39.98
N ASN A 110 9.46 -29.06 38.69
CA ASN A 110 10.35 -30.06 38.07
C ASN A 110 11.34 -29.45 37.07
N LEU A 111 11.58 -28.12 37.13
CA LEU A 111 12.44 -27.44 36.17
C LEU A 111 13.94 -27.65 36.46
N PRO A 112 14.72 -28.23 35.53
CA PRO A 112 16.17 -28.30 35.67
C PRO A 112 16.80 -26.92 35.43
N TRP A 113 17.52 -26.40 36.43
CA TRP A 113 18.22 -25.11 36.34
C TRP A 113 19.15 -24.95 35.12
N PRO A 114 19.96 -25.96 34.74
CA PRO A 114 20.83 -25.85 33.56
C PRO A 114 20.05 -25.70 32.25
N PHE A 115 18.88 -26.34 32.14
CA PHE A 115 18.05 -26.29 30.95
C PHE A 115 17.45 -24.90 30.74
N GLU A 116 16.95 -24.26 31.79
CA GLU A 116 16.40 -22.91 31.74
C GLU A 116 17.45 -21.89 31.26
N ILE A 117 18.67 -21.97 31.77
CA ILE A 117 19.76 -21.06 31.39
C ILE A 117 20.09 -21.17 29.90
N VAL A 118 20.16 -22.40 29.37
CA VAL A 118 20.41 -22.65 27.94
C VAL A 118 19.29 -22.04 27.09
N VAL A 119 18.02 -22.31 27.42
CA VAL A 119 16.87 -21.76 26.68
C VAL A 119 16.86 -20.22 26.69
N LEU A 120 17.13 -19.61 27.84
CA LEU A 120 17.21 -18.15 27.98
C LEU A 120 18.36 -17.54 27.17
N SER A 121 19.52 -18.22 27.11
CA SER A 121 20.66 -17.76 26.31
C SER A 121 20.35 -17.78 24.81
N ILE A 122 19.72 -18.85 24.31
CA ILE A 122 19.31 -19.00 22.91
C ILE A 122 18.33 -17.89 22.53
N LEU A 123 17.30 -17.67 23.36
CA LEU A 123 16.30 -16.65 23.10
C LEU A 123 16.89 -15.24 23.11
N SER A 124 17.84 -14.94 23.99
CA SER A 124 18.54 -13.65 24.03
C SER A 124 19.27 -13.36 22.71
N VAL A 125 19.98 -14.35 22.17
CA VAL A 125 20.69 -14.24 20.89
C VAL A 125 19.73 -14.00 19.73
N ILE A 126 18.62 -14.77 19.67
CA ILE A 126 17.60 -14.63 18.62
C ILE A 126 16.93 -13.25 18.70
N CYS A 127 16.56 -12.78 19.90
CA CYS A 127 15.95 -11.47 20.08
C CYS A 127 16.92 -10.33 19.72
N PHE A 128 18.20 -10.45 20.09
CA PHE A 128 19.22 -9.47 19.72
C PHE A 128 19.41 -9.39 18.21
N TYR A 129 19.48 -10.54 17.53
CA TYR A 129 19.54 -10.58 16.07
C TYR A 129 18.29 -9.99 15.42
N GLY A 130 17.09 -10.39 15.85
CA GLY A 130 15.83 -9.88 15.31
C GLY A 130 15.67 -8.37 15.50
N ALA A 131 16.06 -7.84 16.67
CA ALA A 131 16.02 -6.41 16.97
C ALA A 131 17.02 -5.63 16.11
N THR A 132 18.25 -6.12 15.95
CA THR A 132 19.28 -5.47 15.11
C THR A 132 18.93 -5.53 13.63
N ALA A 133 18.39 -6.65 13.13
CA ALA A 133 17.88 -6.80 11.76
C ALA A 133 16.69 -5.87 11.49
N SER A 134 15.71 -5.82 12.40
CA SER A 134 14.58 -4.90 12.28
C SER A 134 15.04 -3.44 12.27
N LEU A 135 15.92 -3.06 13.21
CA LEU A 135 16.39 -1.68 13.34
C LEU A 135 17.18 -1.24 12.10
N THR A 136 18.12 -2.04 11.64
CA THR A 136 18.93 -1.73 10.45
C THR A 136 18.09 -1.66 9.17
N ASN A 137 17.18 -2.62 8.97
CA ASN A 137 16.28 -2.60 7.81
C ASN A 137 15.30 -1.41 7.87
N CYS A 138 14.93 -0.94 9.07
CA CYS A 138 14.12 0.27 9.24
C CYS A 138 14.91 1.56 8.99
N THR A 139 16.13 1.68 9.49
CA THR A 139 16.94 2.92 9.38
C THR A 139 17.47 3.13 7.96
N PHE A 140 17.78 2.06 7.23
CA PHE A 140 18.40 2.15 5.91
C PHE A 140 17.46 1.88 4.73
N GLY A 141 16.20 1.50 4.98
CA GLY A 141 15.19 1.27 3.94
C GLY A 141 15.55 0.17 2.93
N LYS A 142 16.50 -0.70 3.29
CA LYS A 142 17.00 -1.82 2.48
C LYS A 142 17.13 -3.05 3.38
N ASP A 143 16.85 -4.23 2.84
CA ASP A 143 17.04 -5.51 3.55
C ASP A 143 18.52 -5.88 3.61
N LEU A 144 19.27 -5.20 4.46
CA LEU A 144 20.71 -5.41 4.66
C LEU A 144 20.99 -6.69 5.45
N LEU A 145 20.11 -7.03 6.39
CA LEU A 145 20.17 -8.27 7.15
C LEU A 145 19.10 -9.25 6.67
N VAL A 146 19.57 -10.42 6.23
CA VAL A 146 18.77 -11.47 5.60
C VAL A 146 17.90 -12.17 6.65
N MET A 147 16.59 -11.93 6.64
CA MET A 147 15.62 -12.60 7.52
C MET A 147 15.33 -14.06 7.13
N GLY A 148 15.92 -14.53 6.03
CA GLY A 148 15.80 -15.89 5.51
C GLY A 148 14.47 -16.17 4.78
N PRO A 149 14.48 -17.01 3.75
CA PRO A 149 13.25 -17.40 3.04
C PRO A 149 12.35 -18.28 3.94
N PRO A 150 11.03 -18.34 3.71
CA PRO A 150 10.12 -19.23 4.46
C PRO A 150 10.52 -20.70 4.32
N LEU A 151 10.43 -21.46 5.41
CA LEU A 151 10.87 -22.86 5.51
C LEU A 151 9.82 -23.83 4.96
N LEU A 152 8.56 -23.55 5.25
CA LEU A 152 7.42 -24.11 4.52
C LEU A 152 7.05 -23.10 3.45
N THR A 153 7.61 -23.26 2.27
CA THR A 153 6.93 -22.75 1.09
C THR A 153 5.65 -23.56 1.02
N LEU A 154 4.54 -23.03 1.57
CA LEU A 154 3.25 -23.40 1.04
C LEU A 154 3.40 -23.09 -0.44
N GLN A 155 3.64 -24.13 -1.25
CA GLN A 155 3.23 -24.09 -2.62
C GLN A 155 1.73 -23.85 -2.50
N SER A 156 1.36 -22.57 -2.53
CA SER A 156 0.11 -22.15 -3.16
C SER A 156 -0.01 -23.08 -4.34
N SER A 157 -1.03 -23.94 -4.25
CA SER A 157 -1.29 -24.97 -5.23
C SER A 157 -1.15 -24.33 -6.58
N LYS A 158 -0.06 -24.67 -7.26
CA LYS A 158 0.11 -24.48 -8.68
C LYS A 158 -0.78 -25.55 -9.34
N LYS A 159 -2.09 -25.37 -9.19
CA LYS A 159 -3.21 -26.14 -9.75
C LYS A 159 -4.46 -25.42 -9.21
N ASP A 160 -5.24 -24.71 -10.02
CA ASP A 160 -5.58 -25.05 -11.39
C ASP A 160 -5.17 -24.03 -12.45
N ARG A 161 -5.11 -24.54 -13.67
CA ARG A 161 -4.81 -23.81 -14.90
C ARG A 161 -5.78 -22.64 -15.06
N GLU A 162 -5.32 -21.42 -14.80
CA GLU A 162 -5.79 -20.28 -15.58
C GLU A 162 -4.72 -20.01 -16.63
N ASP A 163 -5.16 -19.83 -17.86
CA ASP A 163 -4.34 -19.32 -18.96
C ASP A 163 -3.43 -18.18 -18.47
N PRO A 164 -2.21 -18.01 -19.02
CA PRO A 164 -1.37 -16.88 -18.64
C PRO A 164 -2.25 -15.63 -18.61
N LEU A 165 -2.35 -14.98 -17.44
CA LEU A 165 -3.11 -13.74 -17.29
C LEU A 165 -2.78 -12.89 -18.52
N PRO A 166 -3.79 -12.44 -19.29
CA PRO A 166 -3.53 -11.73 -20.54
C PRO A 166 -2.68 -10.47 -20.33
N CYS A 167 -2.59 -10.00 -19.08
CA CYS A 167 -1.84 -8.82 -18.70
C CYS A 167 -0.31 -9.03 -18.74
N VAL A 168 0.36 -8.36 -19.68
CA VAL A 168 1.82 -8.20 -19.65
C VAL A 168 2.19 -7.24 -18.51
N CYS A 169 3.25 -7.58 -17.77
CA CYS A 169 3.81 -6.74 -16.69
C CYS A 169 5.29 -6.44 -17.00
N PRO A 170 5.59 -5.45 -17.86
CA PRO A 170 6.96 -5.07 -18.17
C PRO A 170 7.70 -4.50 -16.94
N LYS A 171 9.03 -4.65 -16.93
CA LYS A 171 9.88 -4.13 -15.85
C LYS A 171 10.03 -2.60 -15.98
N SER A 172 9.81 -1.91 -14.87
CA SER A 172 9.69 -0.45 -14.80
C SER A 172 10.99 0.34 -14.85
N HIS A 173 12.10 -0.28 -14.46
CA HIS A 173 13.42 0.35 -14.40
C HIS A 173 14.12 0.44 -15.77
N LEU A 174 13.49 -0.04 -16.83
CA LEU A 174 14.05 -0.01 -18.18
C LEU A 174 13.20 0.89 -19.08
N THR A 175 13.87 1.77 -19.82
CA THR A 175 13.24 2.59 -20.88
C THR A 175 12.50 1.72 -21.90
N SER A 176 12.90 0.45 -22.07
CA SER A 176 12.20 -0.52 -22.92
C SER A 176 10.77 -0.79 -22.45
N GLY A 177 10.52 -0.91 -21.13
CA GLY A 177 9.18 -1.17 -20.60
C GLY A 177 8.21 -0.03 -20.87
N LEU A 178 8.69 1.21 -20.70
CA LEU A 178 7.91 2.41 -21.00
C LEU A 178 7.57 2.52 -22.50
N ARG A 179 8.52 2.19 -23.39
CA ARG A 179 8.29 2.17 -24.85
C ARG A 179 7.30 1.11 -25.26
N THR A 180 7.41 -0.11 -24.73
CA THR A 180 6.45 -1.20 -25.00
C THR A 180 5.02 -0.77 -24.68
N ILE A 181 4.82 -0.03 -23.58
CA ILE A 181 3.48 0.41 -23.21
C ILE A 181 3.00 1.57 -24.06
N ALA A 182 3.89 2.49 -24.44
CA ALA A 182 3.56 3.51 -25.41
C ALA A 182 3.10 2.89 -26.74
N GLU A 183 3.78 1.85 -27.22
CA GLU A 183 3.40 1.08 -28.40
C GLU A 183 2.02 0.45 -28.22
N LEU A 184 1.77 -0.23 -27.09
CA LEU A 184 0.47 -0.84 -26.79
C LEU A 184 -0.67 0.17 -26.78
N LEU A 185 -0.50 1.30 -26.08
CA LEU A 185 -1.47 2.40 -26.08
C LEU A 185 -1.70 2.96 -27.49
N ASN A 186 -0.64 3.08 -28.29
CA ASN A 186 -0.70 3.50 -29.69
C ASN A 186 -1.32 2.44 -30.61
N THR A 187 -1.43 1.19 -30.20
CA THR A 187 -2.19 0.12 -30.90
C THR A 187 -3.62 -0.04 -30.40
N GLY A 188 -4.06 0.77 -29.43
CA GLY A 188 -5.43 0.73 -28.90
C GLY A 188 -5.64 -0.25 -27.74
N ALA A 189 -4.58 -0.63 -27.04
CA ALA A 189 -4.65 -1.36 -25.79
C ALA A 189 -5.08 -0.45 -24.63
N VAL A 190 -5.55 -1.07 -23.55
CA VAL A 190 -5.81 -0.39 -22.26
C VAL A 190 -4.75 -0.82 -21.26
N CYS A 191 -4.11 0.15 -20.62
CA CYS A 191 -3.01 -0.10 -19.70
C CYS A 191 -3.31 0.40 -18.29
N GLY A 192 -2.98 -0.41 -17.28
CA GLY A 192 -2.87 0.06 -15.90
C GLY A 192 -1.57 0.84 -15.70
N VAL A 193 -1.66 2.11 -15.32
CA VAL A 193 -0.52 3.00 -15.14
C VAL A 193 -0.54 3.63 -13.74
N PRO A 194 0.63 3.82 -13.09
CA PRO A 194 0.71 4.63 -11.88
C PRO A 194 0.49 6.10 -12.23
N THR A 195 -0.06 6.85 -11.28
CA THR A 195 -0.12 8.32 -11.34
C THR A 195 0.49 8.88 -10.05
N ASP A 196 0.59 10.18 -9.87
CA ASP A 196 0.94 10.82 -8.60
C ASP A 196 -0.16 10.68 -7.51
N THR A 197 -1.30 10.06 -7.83
CA THR A 197 -2.46 9.94 -6.90
C THR A 197 -3.01 8.53 -6.70
N VAL A 198 -3.38 7.82 -7.77
CA VAL A 198 -3.87 6.43 -7.69
C VAL A 198 -3.41 5.69 -8.93
N TYR A 199 -3.48 4.37 -8.94
CA TYR A 199 -3.39 3.68 -10.21
C TYR A 199 -4.59 4.04 -11.07
N ALA A 200 -4.33 4.17 -12.37
CA ALA A 200 -5.33 4.55 -13.35
C ALA A 200 -5.31 3.59 -14.54
N LEU A 201 -6.48 3.38 -15.14
CA LEU A 201 -6.58 2.85 -16.48
C LEU A 201 -6.39 4.00 -17.45
N ALA A 202 -5.47 3.80 -18.39
CA ALA A 202 -5.18 4.72 -19.47
C ALA A 202 -5.47 4.08 -20.82
N ALA A 203 -6.03 4.87 -21.72
CA ALA A 203 -6.18 4.56 -23.13
C ALA A 203 -5.74 5.78 -23.95
N SER A 204 -5.13 5.56 -25.12
CA SER A 204 -4.81 6.68 -26.02
C SER A 204 -6.09 7.32 -26.55
N CYS A 205 -6.17 8.65 -26.50
CA CYS A 205 -7.31 9.37 -27.07
C CYS A 205 -7.45 9.14 -28.58
N LYS A 206 -6.38 8.74 -29.28
CA LYS A 206 -6.40 8.43 -30.71
C LYS A 206 -7.32 7.26 -31.07
N HIS A 207 -7.65 6.41 -30.09
CA HIS A 207 -8.38 5.16 -30.29
C HIS A 207 -9.70 5.14 -29.50
N PRO A 208 -10.84 5.53 -30.12
CA PRO A 208 -12.15 5.51 -29.46
C PRO A 208 -12.52 4.14 -28.88
N GLN A 209 -12.16 3.07 -29.59
CA GLN A 209 -12.42 1.70 -29.15
C GLN A 209 -11.67 1.36 -27.87
N ALA A 210 -10.47 1.89 -27.65
CA ALA A 210 -9.72 1.69 -26.41
C ALA A 210 -10.40 2.39 -25.22
N ILE A 211 -10.98 3.58 -25.45
CA ILE A 211 -11.76 4.29 -24.44
C ILE A 211 -13.05 3.52 -24.11
N GLU A 212 -13.71 2.94 -25.11
CA GLU A 212 -14.86 2.06 -24.88
C GLU A 212 -14.48 0.80 -24.09
N LYS A 213 -13.31 0.21 -24.35
CA LYS A 213 -12.76 -0.88 -23.53
C LYS A 213 -12.59 -0.45 -22.08
N VAL A 214 -12.12 0.77 -21.78
CA VAL A 214 -12.03 1.29 -20.40
C VAL A 214 -13.39 1.28 -19.70
N TYR A 215 -14.45 1.70 -20.39
CA TYR A 215 -15.81 1.64 -19.84
C TYR A 215 -16.24 0.20 -19.53
N ARG A 216 -15.98 -0.74 -20.45
CA ARG A 216 -16.32 -2.17 -20.27
C ARG A 216 -15.51 -2.83 -19.16
N ILE A 217 -14.21 -2.56 -19.08
CA ILE A 217 -13.32 -3.15 -18.06
C ILE A 217 -13.80 -2.76 -16.65
N LYS A 218 -14.18 -1.50 -16.45
CA LYS A 218 -14.63 -0.99 -15.15
C LYS A 218 -16.10 -1.21 -14.84
N ASP A 219 -16.88 -1.73 -15.79
CA ASP A 219 -18.35 -1.71 -15.75
C ASP A 219 -18.85 -0.29 -15.39
N ARG A 220 -18.26 0.71 -16.06
CA ARG A 220 -18.51 2.13 -15.79
C ARG A 220 -19.74 2.60 -16.57
N PRO A 221 -20.71 3.27 -15.93
CA PRO A 221 -21.81 3.93 -16.63
C PRO A 221 -21.30 5.00 -17.59
N GLN A 222 -21.90 5.11 -18.79
CA GLN A 222 -21.49 6.06 -19.83
C GLN A 222 -21.66 7.52 -19.37
N GLU A 223 -22.58 7.76 -18.44
CA GLU A 223 -22.88 9.06 -17.83
C GLU A 223 -21.72 9.57 -16.97
N LYS A 224 -20.79 8.69 -16.56
CA LYS A 224 -19.60 9.10 -15.82
C LYS A 224 -18.47 9.42 -16.80
N PRO A 225 -18.21 10.71 -17.12
CA PRO A 225 -17.24 11.08 -18.14
C PRO A 225 -15.82 10.61 -17.77
N ILE A 226 -15.01 10.34 -18.78
CA ILE A 226 -13.56 10.08 -18.66
C ILE A 226 -12.80 11.40 -18.80
N CYS A 227 -11.81 11.64 -17.94
CA CYS A 227 -10.95 12.81 -18.02
C CYS A 227 -9.74 12.55 -18.93
N ILE A 228 -9.01 13.61 -19.28
CA ILE A 228 -7.78 13.48 -20.05
C ILE A 228 -6.59 14.02 -19.28
N PHE A 229 -5.46 13.33 -19.40
CA PHE A 229 -4.18 13.79 -18.88
C PHE A 229 -3.30 14.25 -20.04
N ILE A 230 -2.60 15.36 -19.83
CA ILE A 230 -1.62 15.94 -20.77
C ILE A 230 -0.26 16.09 -20.08
N SER A 231 0.82 16.22 -20.85
CA SER A 231 2.17 16.18 -20.28
C SER A 231 2.63 17.50 -19.68
N ASN A 232 2.14 18.63 -20.21
CA ASN A 232 2.48 19.96 -19.70
C ASN A 232 1.46 21.03 -20.12
N LEU A 233 1.57 22.20 -19.49
CA LEU A 233 0.72 23.36 -19.78
C LEU A 233 1.02 24.02 -21.14
N GLU A 234 2.24 23.91 -21.68
CA GLU A 234 2.57 24.50 -22.98
C GLU A 234 1.76 23.86 -24.12
N GLN A 235 1.53 22.54 -24.06
CA GLN A 235 0.63 21.86 -24.98
C GLN A 235 -0.79 22.42 -24.93
N LEU A 236 -1.29 22.72 -23.73
CA LEU A 236 -2.60 23.33 -23.56
C LEU A 236 -2.62 24.76 -24.12
N ARG A 237 -1.56 25.55 -23.89
CA ARG A 237 -1.43 26.91 -24.45
C ARG A 237 -1.44 26.89 -25.97
N ALA A 238 -0.70 25.96 -26.59
CA ALA A 238 -0.65 25.79 -28.04
C ALA A 238 -2.01 25.39 -28.64
N ALA A 239 -2.82 24.61 -27.91
CA ALA A 239 -4.17 24.25 -28.34
C ALA A 239 -5.15 25.43 -28.27
N ALA A 240 -4.85 26.46 -27.46
CA ALA A 240 -5.62 27.69 -27.26
C ALA A 240 -7.10 27.44 -26.90
N PRO A 241 -7.39 26.76 -25.78
CA PRO A 241 -8.76 26.62 -25.29
C PRO A 241 -9.37 27.98 -24.90
N PRO A 242 -10.70 28.13 -24.95
CA PRO A 242 -11.39 29.36 -24.53
C PRO A 242 -11.45 29.43 -23.00
N ILE A 243 -10.32 29.71 -22.36
CA ILE A 243 -10.23 29.85 -20.90
C ILE A 243 -9.83 31.27 -20.49
N SER A 244 -10.35 31.73 -19.35
CA SER A 244 -10.09 33.08 -18.86
C SER A 244 -8.64 33.25 -18.39
N PRO A 245 -8.10 34.49 -18.37
CA PRO A 245 -6.77 34.77 -17.81
C PRO A 245 -6.63 34.28 -16.36
N LEU A 246 -7.68 34.46 -15.55
CA LEU A 246 -7.72 33.97 -14.17
C LEU A 246 -7.55 32.45 -14.08
N LEU A 247 -8.17 31.70 -15.00
CA LEU A 247 -8.03 30.24 -15.02
C LEU A 247 -6.64 29.82 -15.49
N TRP A 248 -6.03 30.54 -16.44
CA TRP A 248 -4.64 30.31 -16.83
C TRP A 248 -3.69 30.47 -15.65
N GLU A 249 -3.78 31.58 -14.92
CA GLU A 249 -2.91 31.83 -13.76
C GLU A 249 -3.16 30.79 -12.65
N PHE A 250 -4.42 30.41 -12.42
CA PHE A 250 -4.72 29.34 -11.47
C PHE A 250 -4.08 28.01 -11.89
N MET A 251 -4.23 27.61 -13.16
CA MET A 251 -3.62 26.39 -13.70
C MET A 251 -2.10 26.38 -13.54
N GLU A 252 -1.43 27.52 -13.78
CA GLU A 252 0.03 27.67 -13.60
C GLU A 252 0.49 27.46 -12.15
N ASN A 253 -0.37 27.75 -11.17
CA ASN A 253 -0.06 27.56 -9.75
C ASN A 253 -0.34 26.13 -9.25
N VAL A 254 -1.12 25.33 -9.99
CA VAL A 254 -1.55 24.00 -9.54
C VAL A 254 -1.00 22.85 -10.39
N TYR A 255 -0.42 23.14 -11.56
CA TYR A 255 0.18 22.14 -12.44
C TYR A 255 1.69 22.22 -12.52
N PRO A 256 2.39 21.06 -12.55
CA PRO A 256 1.86 19.69 -12.41
C PRO A 256 1.32 19.40 -11.00
N GLY A 257 0.36 18.48 -10.86
CA GLY A 257 -0.18 18.10 -9.55
C GLY A 257 -1.52 17.38 -9.53
N GLY A 258 -2.10 17.29 -8.32
CA GLY A 258 -3.32 16.52 -8.00
C GLY A 258 -4.67 17.14 -8.36
N ILE A 259 -4.70 18.33 -8.95
CA ILE A 259 -5.93 19.08 -9.26
C ILE A 259 -6.40 18.79 -10.69
N GLY A 260 -7.70 18.66 -10.92
CA GLY A 260 -8.29 18.52 -12.25
C GLY A 260 -9.16 19.73 -12.59
N CYS A 261 -8.90 20.40 -13.70
CA CYS A 261 -9.70 21.54 -14.12
C CYS A 261 -10.74 21.10 -15.16
N ILE A 262 -12.02 21.34 -14.89
CA ILE A 262 -13.11 21.16 -15.86
C ILE A 262 -13.25 22.45 -16.66
N ILE A 263 -13.06 22.35 -17.97
CA ILE A 263 -13.15 23.46 -18.90
C ILE A 263 -14.09 23.15 -20.05
N GLN A 264 -14.49 24.18 -20.79
CA GLN A 264 -15.39 24.02 -21.92
C GLN A 264 -14.75 23.16 -23.01
N LYS A 265 -15.47 22.11 -23.40
CA LYS A 265 -15.09 21.22 -24.48
C LYS A 265 -15.25 21.94 -25.82
N GLY A 266 -14.31 21.75 -26.74
CA GLY A 266 -14.36 22.41 -28.05
C GLY A 266 -13.31 21.87 -29.01
N GLU A 267 -13.34 22.38 -30.25
CA GLU A 267 -12.49 21.93 -31.36
C GLU A 267 -10.98 22.04 -31.06
N TRP A 268 -10.58 22.89 -30.11
CA TRP A 268 -9.21 23.00 -29.61
C TRP A 268 -8.65 21.66 -29.09
N LEU A 269 -9.49 20.73 -28.60
CA LEU A 269 -9.05 19.39 -28.20
C LEU A 269 -8.45 18.58 -29.37
N LYS A 270 -8.88 18.84 -30.61
CA LYS A 270 -8.27 18.21 -31.78
C LYS A 270 -6.83 18.68 -31.99
N LYS A 271 -6.55 19.97 -31.74
CA LYS A 271 -5.19 20.54 -31.75
C LYS A 271 -4.31 19.97 -30.63
N LEU A 272 -4.91 19.65 -29.48
CA LEU A 272 -4.22 18.99 -28.37
C LEU A 272 -3.84 17.53 -28.69
N GLY A 273 -4.37 16.94 -29.78
CA GLY A 273 -4.09 15.57 -30.18
C GLY A 273 -5.06 14.53 -29.63
N VAL A 274 -6.25 14.94 -29.15
CA VAL A 274 -7.31 14.00 -28.73
C VAL A 274 -7.83 13.18 -29.92
N GLY A 275 -7.79 13.74 -31.13
CA GLY A 275 -8.11 13.01 -32.36
C GLY A 275 -9.51 12.39 -32.36
N ALA A 276 -9.60 11.13 -32.80
CA ALA A 276 -10.89 10.43 -32.96
C ALA A 276 -11.63 10.20 -31.64
N GLY A 277 -10.93 10.17 -30.49
CA GLY A 277 -11.54 9.96 -29.17
C GLY A 277 -12.33 11.16 -28.64
N TYR A 278 -12.41 12.27 -29.38
CA TYR A 278 -13.09 13.50 -28.97
C TYR A 278 -14.51 13.25 -28.42
N SER A 279 -15.30 12.39 -29.07
CA SER A 279 -16.67 12.09 -28.64
C SER A 279 -16.76 11.16 -27.42
N ARG A 280 -15.66 10.51 -27.04
CA ARG A 280 -15.60 9.50 -25.96
C ARG A 280 -14.97 10.02 -24.66
N VAL A 281 -14.53 11.28 -24.61
CA VAL A 281 -13.95 11.92 -23.42
C VAL A 281 -14.79 13.12 -22.98
N GLY A 282 -14.81 13.37 -21.68
CA GLY A 282 -15.60 14.46 -21.09
C GLY A 282 -17.12 14.25 -21.24
N THR A 283 -17.87 15.31 -21.02
CA THR A 283 -19.29 15.40 -21.34
C THR A 283 -19.47 15.97 -22.76
N GLN A 284 -20.70 16.34 -23.12
CA GLN A 284 -20.96 17.08 -24.36
C GLN A 284 -20.32 18.48 -24.34
N ASP A 285 -20.36 19.16 -23.19
CA ASP A 285 -19.99 20.58 -23.08
C ASP A 285 -18.69 20.83 -22.32
N SER A 286 -18.20 19.85 -21.57
CA SER A 286 -17.07 20.03 -20.65
C SER A 286 -16.10 18.86 -20.64
N ILE A 287 -14.84 19.14 -20.32
CA ILE A 287 -13.77 18.15 -20.21
C ILE A 287 -12.91 18.46 -19.00
N MET A 288 -12.58 17.43 -18.21
CA MET A 288 -11.60 17.56 -17.13
C MET A 288 -10.20 17.27 -17.66
N ILE A 289 -9.29 18.21 -17.45
CA ILE A 289 -7.87 18.10 -17.81
C ILE A 289 -7.02 18.09 -16.55
N ARG A 290 -5.91 17.35 -16.59
CA ARG A 290 -4.88 17.36 -15.56
C ARG A 290 -3.48 17.18 -16.15
N VAL A 291 -2.50 17.85 -15.55
CA VAL A 291 -1.07 17.57 -15.74
C VAL A 291 -0.58 16.81 -14.50
N PRO A 292 -0.29 15.50 -14.59
CA PRO A 292 0.13 14.69 -13.44
C PRO A 292 1.56 15.01 -13.01
N ASP A 293 1.83 15.00 -11.69
CA ASP A 293 3.18 15.17 -11.13
C ASP A 293 3.93 13.83 -11.00
N LEU A 294 3.99 13.08 -12.12
CA LEU A 294 4.73 11.82 -12.19
C LEU A 294 5.49 11.72 -13.50
N THR A 295 6.82 11.83 -13.44
CA THR A 295 7.72 11.84 -14.60
C THR A 295 7.47 10.69 -15.57
N VAL A 296 7.28 9.48 -15.04
CA VAL A 296 7.04 8.28 -15.84
C VAL A 296 5.75 8.39 -16.67
N LEU A 297 4.68 8.92 -16.07
CA LEU A 297 3.39 9.10 -16.76
C LEU A 297 3.44 10.27 -17.75
N VAL A 298 4.11 11.36 -17.38
CA VAL A 298 4.34 12.52 -18.28
C VAL A 298 5.07 12.07 -19.55
N HIS A 299 6.15 11.29 -19.42
CA HIS A 299 6.87 10.76 -20.58
C HIS A 299 6.03 9.80 -21.41
N LEU A 300 5.16 9.00 -20.78
CA LEU A 300 4.21 8.16 -21.50
C LEU A 300 3.25 8.99 -22.34
N ILE A 301 2.71 10.07 -21.77
CA ILE A 301 1.83 11.02 -22.47
C ILE A 301 2.60 11.72 -23.61
N ASP A 302 3.86 12.09 -23.43
CA ASP A 302 4.67 12.68 -24.51
C ASP A 302 4.82 11.74 -25.72
N MET A 303 4.98 10.43 -25.49
CA MET A 303 5.11 9.45 -26.59
C MET A 303 3.78 9.08 -27.25
N THR A 304 2.66 9.19 -26.52
CA THR A 304 1.35 8.69 -26.97
C THR A 304 0.38 9.79 -27.38
N GLY A 305 0.59 11.02 -26.90
CA GLY A 305 -0.39 12.10 -26.90
C GLY A 305 -1.30 12.04 -25.66
N PRO A 306 -2.35 12.88 -25.59
CA PRO A 306 -3.27 12.89 -24.46
C PRO A 306 -3.85 11.51 -24.17
N LEU A 307 -3.86 11.15 -22.89
CA LEU A 307 -4.41 9.88 -22.43
C LEU A 307 -5.78 10.10 -21.81
N ALA A 308 -6.74 9.25 -22.17
CA ALA A 308 -8.03 9.15 -21.51
C ALA A 308 -7.85 8.30 -20.24
N VAL A 309 -8.16 8.87 -19.07
CA VAL A 309 -7.74 8.31 -17.78
C VAL A 309 -8.91 8.21 -16.80
N THR A 310 -8.93 7.13 -16.03
CA THR A 310 -9.83 6.94 -14.87
C THR A 310 -9.15 6.02 -13.85
N SER A 311 -9.57 6.00 -12.59
CA SER A 311 -8.92 5.15 -11.57
C SER A 311 -8.96 3.65 -11.94
N ALA A 312 -8.00 2.86 -11.46
CA ALA A 312 -7.86 1.44 -11.80
C ALA A 312 -8.52 0.49 -10.79
N ASN A 313 -9.82 0.67 -10.63
CA ASN A 313 -10.72 -0.10 -9.76
C ASN A 313 -12.06 -0.38 -10.47
N PRO A 314 -12.80 -1.43 -10.10
CA PRO A 314 -14.20 -1.56 -10.48
C PRO A 314 -15.02 -0.32 -10.09
N SER A 315 -16.03 0.02 -10.90
CA SER A 315 -16.84 1.23 -10.68
C SER A 315 -17.55 1.19 -9.33
N GLY A 316 -17.26 2.16 -8.46
CA GLY A 316 -17.88 2.27 -7.13
C GLY A 316 -17.08 1.66 -5.97
N GLU A 317 -15.99 0.96 -6.26
CA GLU A 317 -15.10 0.40 -5.24
C GLU A 317 -14.00 1.36 -4.79
N VAL A 318 -13.28 0.97 -3.74
CA VAL A 318 -12.08 1.66 -3.25
C VAL A 318 -11.01 1.72 -4.34
N ASP A 319 -10.38 2.89 -4.51
CA ASP A 319 -9.33 3.09 -5.51
C ASP A 319 -8.09 2.24 -5.25
N SER A 320 -7.44 1.80 -6.34
CA SER A 320 -6.22 1.00 -6.28
C SER A 320 -4.99 1.87 -6.06
N THR A 321 -4.23 1.57 -5.00
CA THR A 321 -3.01 2.30 -4.62
C THR A 321 -1.74 1.49 -4.86
N HIS A 322 -1.89 0.18 -5.10
CA HIS A 322 -0.80 -0.72 -5.40
C HIS A 322 -1.06 -1.48 -6.69
N HIS A 323 0.00 -1.85 -7.42
CA HIS A 323 -0.12 -2.57 -8.68
C HIS A 323 -0.80 -3.94 -8.49
N ASP A 324 -0.56 -4.61 -7.37
CA ASP A 324 -1.22 -5.88 -7.04
C ASP A 324 -2.74 -5.75 -6.90
N MET A 325 -3.24 -4.58 -6.46
CA MET A 325 -4.69 -4.32 -6.40
C MET A 325 -5.27 -4.22 -7.81
N VAL A 326 -4.54 -3.62 -8.75
CA VAL A 326 -4.96 -3.54 -10.16
C VAL A 326 -4.98 -4.93 -10.78
N ILE A 327 -3.93 -5.72 -10.58
CA ILE A 327 -3.80 -7.08 -11.14
C ILE A 327 -4.89 -7.99 -10.56
N SER A 328 -5.07 -8.01 -9.23
CA SER A 328 -6.07 -8.86 -8.59
C SER A 328 -7.52 -8.51 -8.97
N ARG A 329 -7.84 -7.21 -9.10
CA ARG A 329 -9.22 -6.77 -9.37
C ARG A 329 -9.56 -6.67 -10.85
N LEU A 330 -8.61 -6.29 -11.70
CA LEU A 330 -8.84 -5.98 -13.11
C LEU A 330 -7.94 -6.78 -14.07
N GLY A 331 -6.95 -7.53 -13.59
CA GLY A 331 -5.95 -8.21 -14.42
C GLY A 331 -6.56 -9.18 -15.46
N HIS A 332 -7.65 -9.86 -15.12
CA HIS A 332 -8.37 -10.76 -16.03
C HIS A 332 -9.07 -10.03 -17.20
N LYS A 333 -9.33 -8.71 -17.06
CA LYS A 333 -9.94 -7.87 -18.10
C LYS A 333 -8.91 -6.99 -18.82
N LEU A 334 -7.65 -6.96 -18.38
CA LEU A 334 -6.62 -6.06 -18.88
C LEU A 334 -5.64 -6.76 -19.82
N GLU A 335 -5.29 -6.08 -20.91
CA GLU A 335 -4.26 -6.53 -21.84
C GLU A 335 -2.84 -6.26 -21.27
N VAL A 336 -2.65 -5.20 -20.46
CA VAL A 336 -1.39 -4.88 -19.75
C VAL A 336 -1.69 -4.15 -18.44
N ALA A 337 -1.14 -4.63 -17.31
CA ALA A 337 -1.61 -4.23 -15.99
C ALA A 337 -0.72 -3.25 -15.21
N SER A 338 0.59 -3.16 -15.47
CA SER A 338 1.43 -2.28 -14.64
C SER A 338 2.70 -1.78 -15.31
N LEU A 339 2.96 -0.49 -15.08
CA LEU A 339 4.13 0.22 -15.53
C LEU A 339 5.21 0.32 -14.46
N VAL A 340 4.85 0.21 -13.18
CA VAL A 340 5.80 0.40 -12.09
C VAL A 340 5.48 -0.50 -10.90
N ARG A 341 6.35 -1.46 -10.61
CA ARG A 341 6.49 -1.95 -9.24
C ARG A 341 7.25 -0.85 -8.48
N ASP A 342 6.72 -0.45 -7.32
CA ASP A 342 7.41 0.40 -6.34
C ASP A 342 7.45 1.92 -6.60
N VAL A 343 6.34 2.55 -6.99
CA VAL A 343 6.17 4.00 -6.74
C VAL A 343 5.45 4.18 -5.39
N PRO A 344 5.98 4.97 -4.44
CA PRO A 344 5.20 5.41 -3.29
C PRO A 344 4.07 6.31 -3.79
N LEU A 345 2.86 5.78 -3.76
CA LEU A 345 1.65 6.45 -4.25
C LEU A 345 0.91 7.08 -3.07
N GLY A 346 0.73 8.40 -3.09
CA GLY A 346 -0.14 9.07 -2.13
C GLY A 346 -1.59 8.86 -2.56
N MET A 347 -2.44 8.28 -1.71
CA MET A 347 -3.87 8.01 -2.01
C MET A 347 -4.66 9.24 -2.43
N VAL A 348 -5.16 9.29 -3.68
CA VAL A 348 -6.07 10.40 -4.01
C VAL A 348 -7.06 10.35 -5.18
N LEU A 349 -8.29 10.75 -4.85
CA LEU A 349 -9.32 11.33 -5.72
C LEU A 349 -8.94 12.69 -6.32
N THR A 350 -9.42 12.97 -7.53
CA THR A 350 -9.21 14.23 -8.26
C THR A 350 -10.15 15.33 -7.77
N CYS A 351 -9.61 16.50 -7.40
CA CYS A 351 -10.44 17.69 -7.23
C CYS A 351 -10.85 18.21 -8.60
N SER A 352 -12.14 18.19 -8.95
CA SER A 352 -12.62 18.61 -10.27
C SER A 352 -13.35 19.94 -10.15
N PHE A 353 -12.99 20.97 -10.94
CA PHE A 353 -13.57 22.32 -10.81
C PHE A 353 -14.24 22.79 -12.09
N SER A 354 -15.47 23.30 -12.01
CA SER A 354 -16.08 24.09 -13.09
C SER A 354 -15.98 25.58 -12.76
N LEU A 355 -15.48 26.38 -13.70
CA LEU A 355 -15.38 27.84 -13.54
C LEU A 355 -16.56 28.50 -14.26
N TRP A 356 -17.33 29.32 -13.54
CA TRP A 356 -18.40 30.16 -14.09
C TRP A 356 -18.18 31.58 -13.59
N ALA A 357 -18.17 32.56 -14.51
CA ALA A 357 -18.22 34.00 -14.25
C ALA A 357 -17.64 34.47 -12.88
N GLY A 358 -16.33 34.29 -12.66
CA GLY A 358 -15.59 34.88 -11.53
C GLY A 358 -15.44 34.03 -10.26
N GLY A 359 -15.90 32.77 -10.25
CA GLY A 359 -15.73 31.84 -9.13
C GLY A 359 -15.47 30.39 -9.55
N ILE A 360 -14.97 29.58 -8.61
CA ILE A 360 -14.75 28.13 -8.79
C ILE A 360 -15.77 27.32 -8.00
N THR A 361 -16.23 26.21 -8.58
CA THR A 361 -17.07 25.22 -7.89
C THR A 361 -16.32 23.90 -7.79
N ILE A 362 -16.30 23.31 -6.59
CA ILE A 362 -15.65 22.02 -6.35
C ILE A 362 -16.68 20.90 -6.59
N VAL A 363 -16.44 20.07 -7.61
CA VAL A 363 -17.32 18.96 -7.99
C VAL A 363 -16.99 17.68 -7.21
N ARG A 364 -15.72 17.52 -6.84
CA ARG A 364 -15.22 16.38 -6.07
C ARG A 364 -14.05 16.85 -5.25
N GLU A 365 -13.91 16.37 -4.02
CA GLU A 365 -12.72 16.59 -3.20
C GLU A 365 -11.73 15.43 -3.32
N GLY A 366 -10.45 15.77 -3.20
CA GLY A 366 -9.29 14.95 -3.50
C GLY A 366 -8.21 15.07 -2.43
N CYS A 367 -6.93 15.19 -2.83
CA CYS A 367 -5.75 15.13 -1.91
C CYS A 367 -5.49 16.46 -1.34
N ILE A 368 -5.67 17.43 -2.22
CA ILE A 368 -5.53 18.82 -1.93
C ILE A 368 -6.91 19.18 -1.38
N PRO A 369 -7.01 19.40 -0.06
CA PRO A 369 -8.30 19.70 0.56
C PRO A 369 -8.92 20.92 -0.10
N ALA A 370 -10.25 20.95 -0.16
CA ALA A 370 -11.03 22.03 -0.76
C ALA A 370 -10.54 23.41 -0.28
N GLY A 371 -10.32 23.56 1.03
CA GLY A 371 -9.83 24.80 1.63
C GLY A 371 -8.47 25.27 1.08
N LYS A 372 -7.54 24.35 0.83
CA LYS A 372 -6.24 24.69 0.23
C LYS A 372 -6.39 25.14 -1.21
N VAL A 373 -7.29 24.52 -1.98
CA VAL A 373 -7.54 24.95 -3.36
C VAL A 373 -8.18 26.33 -3.41
N MET A 374 -9.17 26.57 -2.55
CA MET A 374 -9.80 27.90 -2.42
C MET A 374 -8.78 28.97 -2.04
N GLN A 375 -7.86 28.68 -1.12
CA GLN A 375 -6.78 29.62 -0.76
C GLN A 375 -5.87 29.97 -1.95
N ILE A 376 -5.53 28.98 -2.79
CA ILE A 376 -4.73 29.22 -4.00
C ILE A 376 -5.53 30.09 -4.99
N PHE A 377 -6.80 29.77 -5.20
CA PHE A 377 -7.66 30.53 -6.09
C PHE A 377 -7.85 31.98 -5.65
N GLU A 378 -8.16 32.22 -4.37
CA GLU A 378 -8.30 33.58 -3.83
C GLU A 378 -6.98 34.36 -3.90
N ARG A 379 -5.83 33.70 -3.68
CA ARG A 379 -4.53 34.36 -3.86
C ARG A 379 -4.31 34.82 -5.29
N VAL A 380 -4.66 33.99 -6.26
CA VAL A 380 -4.53 34.30 -7.70
C VAL A 380 -5.52 35.39 -8.11
N LYS A 381 -6.76 35.34 -7.62
CA LYS A 381 -7.80 36.35 -7.91
C LYS A 381 -7.47 37.74 -7.38
N ASN A 382 -6.69 37.84 -6.30
CA ASN A 382 -6.31 39.09 -5.66
C ASN A 382 -4.97 39.67 -6.15
N ARG A 383 -4.32 39.02 -7.10
CA ARG A 383 -3.18 39.59 -7.85
C ARG A 383 -3.69 40.41 -9.02
#